data_AF-A0A061SQ80-F1
#
_entry.id   AF-A0A061SQ80-F1
#
_cell.length_a   1.000
_cell.length_b   1.000
_cell.length_c   1.000
_cell.angle_alpha   90.00
_cell.angle_beta   90.00
_cell.angle_gamma   90.00
#
_symmetry.space_group_name_H-M   'P 1'
#
loop_
_entity.id
_entity.type
_entity.pdbx_description
1 polymer ?
#
loop_
_entity_poly.entity_id
_entity_poly.type
_entity_poly.pdbx_seq_one_letter_code
_entity_poly.pdbx_strand_id
1 'polypeptide(L)'
;MMHPRFSHICALALLFAAGCTPFPQLDDSIRPEVRNADYATLVPLSTLQTSTDPIRVDPAQTQAQLNSRLAGLRARADRLRGTVLTGREKQRLQEGLQ
;
A
#
# COMPACT_ATOMS: atom_id res chain seq x y z
N MET A 1 37.60 6.38 1.89
CA MET A 1 36.36 7.20 1.83
C MET A 1 35.32 6.44 1.02
N MET A 2 34.41 5.72 1.68
CA MET A 2 33.31 5.04 0.99
C MET A 2 32.33 6.11 0.49
N HIS A 3 32.10 6.12 -0.82
CA HIS A 3 31.29 7.14 -1.47
C HIS A 3 29.82 7.00 -1.04
N PRO A 4 29.11 8.11 -0.76
CA PRO A 4 27.72 8.07 -0.27
C PRO A 4 26.78 7.32 -1.23
N ARG A 5 27.09 7.31 -2.52
CA ARG A 5 26.37 6.56 -3.56
C ARG A 5 26.46 5.04 -3.37
N PHE A 6 27.60 4.53 -2.91
CA PHE A 6 27.79 3.10 -2.65
C PHE A 6 26.98 2.64 -1.42
N SER A 7 26.88 3.50 -0.41
CA SER A 7 26.04 3.27 0.77
C SER A 7 24.56 3.14 0.42
N HIS A 8 24.04 4.02 -0.45
CA HIS A 8 22.64 3.95 -0.90
C HIS A 8 22.33 2.70 -1.74
N ILE A 9 23.26 2.25 -2.58
CA ILE A 9 23.12 1.01 -3.36
C ILE A 9 23.06 -0.21 -2.44
N CYS A 10 23.94 -0.28 -1.43
CA CYS A 10 23.88 -1.32 -0.40
C CYS A 10 22.55 -1.32 0.34
N ALA A 11 22.08 -0.15 0.82
CA ALA A 11 20.82 -0.05 1.55
C ALA A 11 19.62 -0.52 0.72
N LEU A 12 19.57 -0.18 -0.58
CA LEU A 12 18.52 -0.62 -1.48
C LEU A 12 18.56 -2.14 -1.72
N ALA A 13 19.76 -2.72 -1.87
CA ALA A 13 19.93 -4.17 -2.04
C ALA A 13 19.46 -4.96 -0.81
N LEU A 14 19.74 -4.49 0.41
CA LEU A 14 19.24 -5.11 1.63
C LEU A 14 17.70 -5.07 1.73
N LEU A 15 17.08 -3.98 1.26
CA LEU A 15 15.61 -3.84 1.29
C LEU A 15 14.92 -4.81 0.31
N PHE A 16 15.50 -5.04 -0.86
CA PHE A 16 15.01 -6.02 -1.83
C PHE A 16 15.21 -7.47 -1.35
N ALA A 17 16.32 -7.74 -0.65
CA ALA A 17 16.56 -9.07 -0.07
C ALA A 17 15.54 -9.42 1.04
N ALA A 18 15.07 -8.44 1.81
CA ALA A 18 14.09 -8.66 2.88
C ALA A 18 12.69 -9.07 2.37
N GLY A 19 12.36 -8.82 1.10
CA GLY A 19 11.10 -9.26 0.48
C GLY A 19 11.17 -10.64 -0.14
N CYS A 20 12.37 -11.21 -0.32
CA CYS A 20 12.57 -12.52 -0.92
C CYS A 20 12.57 -13.60 0.16
N THR A 21 11.46 -13.71 0.91
CA THR A 21 11.30 -14.80 1.88
C THR A 21 10.91 -16.07 1.14
N PRO A 22 11.52 -17.24 1.43
CA PRO A 22 11.05 -18.50 0.87
C PRO A 22 9.56 -18.67 1.17
N PHE A 23 8.78 -19.04 0.16
CA PHE A 23 7.38 -19.40 0.36
C PHE A 23 7.32 -20.52 1.42
N PRO A 24 6.51 -20.38 2.48
CA PRO A 24 6.45 -21.40 3.51
C PRO A 24 6.00 -22.73 2.88
N GLN A 25 6.59 -23.84 3.31
CA GLN A 25 6.16 -25.19 2.89
C GLN A 25 4.77 -25.48 3.44
N LEU A 26 3.74 -24.94 2.79
CA LEU A 26 2.34 -25.10 3.19
C LEU A 26 1.76 -26.43 2.70
N ASP A 27 2.30 -26.98 1.60
CA ASP A 27 1.82 -28.20 0.97
C ASP A 27 1.96 -29.45 1.87
N ASP A 28 2.98 -29.47 2.73
CA ASP A 28 3.24 -30.54 3.70
C ASP A 28 2.52 -30.33 5.04
N SER A 29 1.87 -29.17 5.25
CA SER A 29 1.17 -28.85 6.50
C SER A 29 -0.21 -29.50 6.60
N ILE A 30 -0.76 -29.98 5.48
CA ILE A 30 -2.07 -30.61 5.43
C ILE A 30 -1.92 -32.11 5.66
N ARG A 31 -2.28 -32.53 6.88
CA ARG A 31 -2.41 -33.93 7.26
C ARG A 31 -3.25 -34.71 6.23
N PRO A 32 -2.89 -35.96 5.88
CA PRO A 32 -3.59 -36.72 4.85
C PRO A 32 -5.06 -36.97 5.22
N GLU A 33 -5.38 -37.02 6.50
CA GLU A 33 -6.77 -37.13 6.99
C GLU A 33 -7.61 -35.88 6.66
N VAL A 34 -7.00 -34.69 6.62
CA VAL A 34 -7.67 -33.42 6.30
C VAL A 34 -7.81 -33.25 4.79
N ARG A 35 -6.84 -33.73 4.01
CA ARG A 35 -6.86 -33.66 2.53
C ARG A 35 -8.06 -34.39 1.92
N ASN A 36 -8.46 -35.49 2.55
CA ASN A 36 -9.58 -36.33 2.09
C ASN A 36 -10.84 -36.16 2.96
N ALA A 37 -10.85 -35.20 3.89
CA ALA A 37 -12.02 -34.93 4.71
C ALA A 37 -13.12 -34.28 3.87
N ASP A 38 -14.36 -34.55 4.23
CA ASP A 38 -15.49 -33.82 3.66
C ASP A 38 -15.37 -32.33 3.98
N TYR A 39 -15.76 -31.49 3.02
CA TYR A 39 -15.87 -30.06 3.25
C TYR A 39 -16.88 -29.77 4.36
N ALA A 40 -16.56 -28.77 5.20
CA ALA A 40 -17.45 -28.34 6.27
C ALA A 40 -18.81 -27.91 5.71
N THR A 41 -19.87 -28.29 6.41
CA THR A 41 -21.24 -27.88 6.08
C THR A 41 -21.34 -26.36 6.11
N LEU A 42 -21.76 -25.77 5.00
CA LEU A 42 -22.00 -24.33 4.92
C LEU A 42 -23.16 -23.96 5.84
N VAL A 43 -22.91 -23.04 6.76
CA VAL A 43 -23.94 -22.47 7.63
C VAL A 43 -24.26 -21.04 7.19
N PRO A 44 -25.52 -20.59 7.33
CA PRO A 44 -25.88 -19.22 6.98
C PRO A 44 -25.06 -18.19 7.77
N LEU A 45 -24.65 -17.10 7.12
CA LEU A 45 -23.84 -16.06 7.77
C LEU A 45 -24.50 -15.47 9.03
N SER A 46 -25.83 -15.44 9.08
CA SER A 46 -26.58 -14.99 10.25
C SER A 46 -26.32 -15.84 11.50
N THR A 47 -26.01 -17.13 11.35
CA THR A 47 -25.70 -18.01 12.48
C THR A 47 -24.30 -17.81 13.04
N LEU A 48 -23.42 -17.14 12.28
CA LEU A 48 -22.03 -16.85 12.66
C LEU A 48 -21.88 -15.50 13.39
N GLN A 49 -22.95 -14.71 13.52
CA GLN A 49 -22.91 -13.35 14.09
C GLN A 49 -22.70 -13.31 15.61
N THR A 50 -22.64 -14.47 16.28
CA THR A 50 -22.66 -14.56 17.75
C THR A 50 -21.29 -14.39 18.42
N SER A 51 -20.21 -14.08 17.69
CA SER A 51 -18.87 -13.95 18.33
C SER A 51 -17.90 -12.99 17.63
N THR A 52 -18.41 -11.96 16.96
CA THR A 52 -17.53 -10.88 16.51
C THR A 52 -17.89 -9.65 17.32
N ASP A 53 -17.02 -9.27 18.26
CA ASP A 53 -17.03 -7.89 18.75
C ASP A 53 -17.01 -7.01 17.49
N PRO A 54 -18.00 -6.14 17.28
CA PRO A 54 -17.99 -5.28 16.11
C PRO A 54 -16.66 -4.56 16.10
N ILE A 55 -15.95 -4.56 14.96
CA ILE A 55 -14.74 -3.76 14.80
C ILE A 55 -15.12 -2.33 15.17
N ARG A 56 -14.81 -1.92 16.40
CA ARG A 56 -15.09 -0.58 16.89
C ARG A 56 -14.03 0.31 16.29
N VAL A 57 -14.42 0.94 15.21
CA VAL A 57 -13.70 2.09 14.69
C VAL A 57 -13.88 3.22 15.69
N ASP A 58 -12.80 3.71 16.27
CA ASP A 58 -12.83 4.94 17.08
C ASP A 58 -13.13 6.12 16.14
N PRO A 59 -14.34 6.74 16.25
CA PRO A 59 -14.74 7.80 15.34
C PRO A 59 -13.80 9.01 15.42
N ALA A 60 -13.26 9.32 16.61
CA ALA A 60 -12.37 10.45 16.80
C ALA A 60 -11.02 10.20 16.13
N GLN A 61 -10.46 9.00 16.31
CA GLN A 61 -9.21 8.61 15.66
C GLN A 61 -9.36 8.59 14.13
N THR A 62 -10.46 8.03 13.60
CA THR A 62 -10.71 8.00 12.16
C THR A 62 -10.89 9.40 11.59
N GLN A 63 -11.63 10.28 12.27
CA GLN A 63 -11.79 11.67 11.83
C GLN A 63 -10.44 12.40 11.79
N ALA A 64 -9.59 12.22 12.80
CA ALA A 64 -8.26 12.82 12.84
C ALA A 64 -7.38 12.34 11.66
N GLN A 65 -7.40 11.04 11.35
CA GLN A 65 -6.67 10.47 10.21
C GLN A 65 -7.19 11.00 8.87
N LEU A 66 -8.51 11.13 8.70
CA LEU A 66 -9.08 11.68 7.48
C LEU A 66 -8.73 13.16 7.31
N ASN A 67 -8.79 13.95 8.37
CA ASN A 67 -8.44 15.37 8.35
C ASN A 67 -6.97 15.59 7.98
N SER A 68 -6.05 14.79 8.52
CA SER A 68 -4.62 14.92 8.19
C SER A 68 -4.34 14.58 6.72
N ARG A 69 -4.97 13.52 6.19
CA ARG A 69 -4.88 13.15 4.78
C ARG A 69 -5.44 14.24 3.87
N LEU A 70 -6.60 14.79 4.24
CA LEU A 70 -7.24 15.89 3.50
C LEU A 70 -6.35 17.13 3.43
N ALA A 71 -5.73 17.53 4.54
CA ALA A 71 -4.79 18.64 4.58
C ALA A 71 -3.58 18.40 3.67
N GLY A 72 -2.99 17.19 3.72
CA GLY A 72 -1.88 16.82 2.84
C GLY A 72 -2.24 16.83 1.36
N LEU A 73 -3.43 16.36 1.00
CA LEU A 73 -3.93 16.38 -0.38
C LEU A 73 -4.16 17.81 -0.88
N ARG A 74 -4.75 18.69 -0.05
CA ARG A 74 -4.94 20.11 -0.37
C ARG A 74 -3.61 20.81 -0.63
N ALA A 75 -2.63 20.64 0.26
CA ALA A 75 -1.30 21.22 0.08
C ALA A 75 -0.58 20.72 -1.18
N ARG A 76 -0.77 19.45 -1.57
CA ARG A 76 -0.27 18.92 -2.84
C ARG A 76 -0.96 19.57 -4.03
N ALA A 77 -2.29 19.67 -4.00
CA ALA A 77 -3.06 20.31 -5.06
C ALA A 77 -2.66 21.78 -5.25
N ASP A 78 -2.44 22.53 -4.16
CA ASP A 78 -2.01 23.93 -4.23
C ASP A 78 -0.64 24.08 -4.90
N ARG A 79 0.30 23.17 -4.63
CA ARG A 79 1.59 23.13 -5.34
C ARG A 79 1.42 22.82 -6.83
N LEU A 80 0.50 21.93 -7.20
CA LEU A 80 0.25 21.55 -8.59
C LEU A 80 -0.49 22.64 -9.39
N ARG A 81 -1.28 23.49 -8.73
CA ARG A 81 -2.00 24.60 -9.37
C ARG A 81 -1.09 25.73 -9.85
N GLY A 82 0.17 25.76 -9.40
CA GLY A 82 1.17 26.70 -9.90
C GLY A 82 1.49 26.51 -11.39
N THR A 83 2.11 27.51 -12.01
CA THR A 83 2.54 27.39 -13.40
C THR A 83 3.70 26.38 -13.50
N VAL A 84 3.43 25.18 -14.00
CA VAL A 84 4.46 24.12 -14.16
C VAL A 84 5.46 24.46 -15.26
N LEU A 85 5.06 25.28 -16.24
CA LEU A 85 5.90 25.72 -17.34
C LEU A 85 6.31 27.18 -17.16
N THR A 86 7.61 27.42 -17.27
CA THR A 86 8.19 28.75 -17.44
C THR A 86 7.76 29.37 -18.77
N GLY A 87 7.86 30.69 -18.90
CA GLY A 87 7.55 31.37 -20.17
C GLY A 87 8.34 30.83 -21.36
N ARG A 88 9.62 30.53 -21.16
CA ARG A 88 10.49 29.93 -22.20
C ARG A 88 10.03 28.52 -22.62
N GLU A 89 9.57 27.70 -21.69
CA GLU A 89 9.07 26.36 -22.00
C GLU A 89 7.74 26.42 -22.77
N LYS A 90 6.85 27.34 -22.41
CA LYS A 90 5.60 27.57 -23.15
C LYS A 90 5.88 28.01 -24.59
N GLN A 91 6.84 28.92 -24.77
CA GLN A 91 7.19 29.42 -26.09
C GLN A 91 7.79 28.33 -26.99
N ARG A 92 8.71 27.51 -26.47
CA ARG A 92 9.22 26.35 -27.20
C ARG A 92 8.12 25.36 -27.62
N LEU A 93 7.12 25.15 -26.75
CA LEU A 93 6.00 24.26 -27.06
C LEU A 93 5.12 24.83 -28.18
N GLN A 94 4.88 26.14 -28.17
CA GLN A 94 4.12 26.83 -29.22
C GLN A 94 4.83 26.78 -30.57
N GLU A 95 6.15 26.95 -30.59
CA GLU A 95 6.98 26.88 -31.80
C GLU A 95 6.99 25.47 -32.42
N GLY A 96 6.93 24.41 -31.60
CA GLY A 96 6.88 23.03 -32.10
C GLY A 96 5.50 22.52 -32.53
N LEU A 97 4.43 23.31 -32.31
CA LEU A 97 3.05 23.00 -32.74
C LEU A 97 2.67 23.67 -34.07
N GLN A 98 3.54 24.54 -34.60
CA GLN A 98 3.40 25.18 -35.92
C GLN A 98 4.00 24.30 -37.01
#